data_AF-A0A7S0CX38-F1
#
_entry.id   AF-A0A7S0CX38-F1
#
_cell.length_a   1.000
_cell.length_b   1.000
_cell.length_c   1.000
_cell.angle_alpha   90.00
_cell.angle_beta   90.00
_cell.angle_gamma   90.00
#
_symmetry.space_group_name_H-M   'P 1'
#
loop_
_entity.id
_entity.type
_entity.pdbx_description
1 polymer ?
#
loop_
_entity_poly.entity_id
_entity_poly.type
_entity_poly.pdbx_seq_one_letter_code
_entity_poly.pdbx_strand_id
1 'polypeptide(L)'
;LCIAAHPPATMTDALMTRLATATTEEGKTVTYKWVAREFDVSVNHAKRLLFEHARNNDSVLVATHVVSGWTSTAGDDGAGVTRTQVVRLVEGAEALAAAKAALDGVTG
;
A
#
# COMPACT_ATOMS: atom_id res chain seq x y z
N LEU A 1 -21.52 5.56 -21.87
CA LEU A 1 -21.21 4.29 -21.16
C LEU A 1 -19.70 4.12 -21.15
N CYS A 2 -19.03 4.29 -20.01
CA CYS A 2 -17.60 3.97 -19.89
C CYS A 2 -17.47 2.49 -19.56
N ILE A 3 -16.95 1.71 -20.51
CA ILE A 3 -16.66 0.29 -20.31
C ILE A 3 -15.43 0.23 -19.40
N ALA A 4 -15.62 -0.16 -18.14
CA ALA A 4 -14.52 -0.55 -17.26
C ALA A 4 -13.94 -1.86 -17.79
N ALA A 5 -13.05 -1.75 -18.79
CA ALA A 5 -12.29 -2.87 -19.31
C ALA A 5 -11.45 -3.43 -18.15
N HIS A 6 -11.85 -4.59 -17.65
CA HIS A 6 -10.95 -5.41 -16.87
C HIS A 6 -9.78 -5.79 -17.80
N PRO A 7 -8.52 -5.51 -17.42
CA PRO A 7 -7.39 -5.95 -18.22
C PRO A 7 -7.42 -7.49 -18.32
N PRO A 8 -7.11 -8.06 -19.50
CA PRO A 8 -7.03 -9.51 -19.65
C PRO A 8 -5.92 -10.07 -18.75
N ALA A 9 -6.11 -11.25 -18.16
CA ALA A 9 -5.19 -11.85 -17.19
C ALA A 9 -3.73 -11.92 -17.70
N THR A 10 -3.53 -12.13 -19.00
CA THR A 10 -2.21 -12.11 -19.66
C THR A 10 -1.47 -10.77 -19.58
N MET A 11 -2.20 -9.67 -19.52
CA MET A 11 -1.62 -8.33 -19.38
C MET A 11 -1.13 -8.10 -17.96
N THR A 12 -1.85 -8.58 -16.95
CA THR A 12 -1.44 -8.50 -15.55
C THR A 12 -0.17 -9.30 -15.28
N ASP A 13 -0.03 -10.50 -15.85
CA ASP A 13 1.20 -11.31 -15.69
C ASP A 13 2.42 -10.61 -16.30
N ALA A 14 2.29 -10.04 -17.50
CA ALA A 14 3.38 -9.29 -18.14
C ALA A 14 3.81 -8.05 -17.33
N LEU A 15 2.85 -7.38 -16.68
CA LEU A 15 3.12 -6.27 -15.77
C LEU A 15 3.89 -6.74 -14.54
N MET A 16 3.48 -7.85 -13.92
CA MET A 16 4.17 -8.43 -12.77
C MET A 16 5.60 -8.85 -13.11
N THR A 17 5.85 -9.44 -14.29
CA THR A 17 7.20 -9.78 -14.73
C THR A 17 8.10 -8.54 -14.86
N ARG A 18 7.60 -7.46 -15.48
CA ARG A 18 8.38 -6.20 -15.59
C ARG A 18 8.65 -5.57 -14.23
N LEU A 19 7.69 -5.66 -13.31
CA LEU A 19 7.83 -5.16 -11.95
C LEU A 19 8.86 -5.97 -11.14
N ALA A 20 8.88 -7.30 -11.33
CA ALA A 20 9.91 -8.18 -10.80
C ALA A 20 11.29 -7.77 -11.30
N THR A 21 11.51 -7.69 -12.61
CA THR A 21 12.79 -7.25 -13.20
C THR A 21 13.27 -5.91 -12.64
N ALA A 22 12.40 -4.90 -12.59
CA ALA A 22 12.77 -3.57 -12.08
C ALA A 22 13.15 -3.58 -10.58
N THR A 23 12.52 -4.44 -9.77
CA THR A 23 12.77 -4.53 -8.33
C THR A 23 13.95 -5.43 -7.99
N THR A 24 14.11 -6.58 -8.66
CA THR A 24 15.11 -7.60 -8.32
C THR A 24 16.39 -7.50 -9.13
N GLU A 25 16.31 -7.23 -10.43
CA GLU A 25 17.51 -7.18 -11.30
C GLU A 25 18.12 -5.78 -11.34
N GLU A 26 17.28 -4.74 -11.39
CA GLU A 26 17.75 -3.35 -11.42
C GLU A 26 17.91 -2.73 -10.02
N GLY A 27 17.42 -3.41 -8.96
CA GLY A 27 17.49 -2.94 -7.58
C GLY A 27 16.79 -1.60 -7.34
N LYS A 28 15.82 -1.21 -8.19
CA LYS A 28 15.16 0.09 -8.09
C LYS A 28 14.11 0.10 -7.01
N THR A 29 14.05 1.20 -6.27
CA THR A 29 12.92 1.49 -5.38
C THR A 29 11.69 1.86 -6.22
N VAL A 30 10.70 0.97 -6.24
CA VAL A 30 9.47 1.15 -7.01
C VAL A 30 8.36 1.72 -6.13
N THR A 31 7.73 2.82 -6.57
CA THR A 31 6.59 3.44 -5.88
C THR A 31 5.32 3.32 -6.73
N TYR A 32 4.14 3.43 -6.09
CA TYR A 32 2.86 3.39 -6.82
C TYR A 32 2.75 4.45 -7.92
N LYS A 33 3.40 5.61 -7.74
CA LYS A 33 3.43 6.68 -8.73
C LYS A 33 4.29 6.34 -9.93
N TRP A 34 5.39 5.61 -9.70
CA TRP A 34 6.21 5.08 -10.79
C TRP A 34 5.43 4.03 -11.59
N VAL A 35 4.81 3.06 -10.92
CA VAL A 35 4.00 2.01 -11.56
C VAL A 35 2.85 2.61 -12.36
N ALA A 36 2.13 3.58 -11.80
CA ALA A 36 1.04 4.26 -12.50
C ALA A 36 1.51 4.97 -13.78
N ARG A 37 2.72 5.56 -13.78
CA ARG A 37 3.29 6.25 -14.93
C ARG A 37 3.90 5.29 -15.95
N GLU A 38 4.59 4.26 -15.50
CA GLU A 38 5.28 3.29 -16.35
C GLU A 38 4.29 2.41 -17.11
N PHE A 39 3.18 2.06 -16.47
CA PHE A 39 2.19 1.13 -17.01
C PHE A 39 0.87 1.80 -17.43
N ASP A 40 0.79 3.13 -17.33
CA ASP A 40 -0.42 3.92 -17.62
C ASP A 40 -1.69 3.37 -16.93
N VAL A 41 -1.54 2.96 -15.67
CA VAL A 41 -2.63 2.40 -14.86
C VAL A 41 -3.08 3.39 -13.78
N SER A 42 -4.34 3.29 -13.36
CA SER A 42 -4.83 4.10 -12.25
C SER A 42 -4.04 3.86 -10.96
N VAL A 43 -3.91 4.89 -10.12
CA VAL A 43 -3.18 4.82 -8.84
C VAL A 43 -3.68 3.68 -7.94
N ASN A 44 -4.99 3.43 -7.91
CA ASN A 44 -5.56 2.33 -7.13
C ASN A 44 -5.19 0.96 -7.71
N HIS A 45 -5.09 0.84 -9.03
CA HIS A 45 -4.64 -0.38 -9.68
C HIS A 45 -3.15 -0.63 -9.43
N ALA A 46 -2.32 0.41 -9.52
CA ALA A 46 -0.89 0.34 -9.20
C ALA A 46 -0.63 -0.13 -7.75
N LYS A 47 -1.43 0.35 -6.78
CA LYS A 47 -1.36 -0.11 -5.38
C LYS A 47 -1.66 -1.60 -5.25
N ARG A 48 -2.68 -2.11 -5.96
CA ARG A 48 -3.03 -3.55 -5.94
C ARG A 48 -1.92 -4.40 -6.55
N LEU A 49 -1.34 -3.95 -7.67
CA LEU A 49 -0.22 -4.65 -8.31
C LEU A 49 1.01 -4.72 -7.40
N LEU A 50 1.38 -3.61 -6.76
CA LEU A 50 2.49 -3.58 -5.80
C LEU A 50 2.25 -4.48 -4.60
N PHE A 51 1.01 -4.50 -4.09
CA PHE A 51 0.65 -5.36 -2.96
C PHE A 51 0.76 -6.84 -3.31
N GLU A 52 0.28 -7.24 -4.49
CA GLU A 52 0.36 -8.61 -4.97
C GLU A 52 1.81 -9.02 -5.28
N HIS A 53 2.60 -8.15 -5.89
CA HIS A 53 4.02 -8.40 -6.14
C HIS A 53 4.83 -8.56 -4.86
N ALA A 54 4.62 -7.67 -3.88
CA ALA A 54 5.27 -7.76 -2.58
C ALA A 54 4.89 -9.05 -1.84
N ARG A 55 3.61 -9.43 -1.87
CA ARG A 55 3.14 -10.69 -1.26
C ARG A 55 3.75 -11.93 -1.91
N ASN A 56 3.93 -11.92 -3.23
CA ASN A 56 4.52 -13.03 -3.97
C ASN A 56 6.05 -13.13 -3.79
N ASN A 57 6.71 -12.04 -3.35
CA ASN A 57 8.16 -11.93 -3.21
C ASN A 57 8.57 -11.46 -1.80
N ASP A 58 7.81 -11.83 -0.78
CA ASP A 58 7.97 -11.37 0.61
C ASP A 58 9.38 -11.66 1.18
N SER A 59 10.03 -12.72 0.70
CA SER A 59 11.40 -13.10 1.09
C SER A 59 12.51 -12.26 0.46
N VAL A 60 12.22 -11.47 -0.59
CA VAL A 60 13.22 -10.72 -1.38
C VAL A 60 12.98 -9.21 -1.31
N LEU A 61 11.75 -8.77 -1.05
CA LEU A 61 11.36 -7.36 -1.12
C LEU A 61 10.86 -6.84 0.22
N VAL A 62 11.38 -5.67 0.63
CA VAL A 62 10.85 -4.93 1.78
C VAL A 62 9.69 -4.04 1.31
N ALA A 63 8.49 -4.34 1.78
CA ALA A 63 7.30 -3.56 1.46
C ALA A 63 7.07 -2.44 2.49
N THR A 64 7.03 -1.19 2.03
CA THR A 64 6.60 -0.05 2.85
C THR A 64 5.12 0.23 2.63
N HIS A 65 4.33 0.12 3.68
CA HIS A 65 2.91 0.41 3.69
C HIS A 65 2.64 1.78 4.31
N VAL A 66 1.58 2.43 3.84
CA VAL A 66 1.05 3.64 4.49
C VAL A 66 -0.18 3.21 5.27
N VAL A 67 -0.23 3.53 6.56
CA VAL A 67 -1.40 3.31 7.40
C VAL A 67 -1.92 4.67 7.84
N SER A 68 -3.22 4.87 7.66
CA SER A 68 -3.92 6.06 8.12
C SER A 68 -5.11 5.66 8.99
N GLY A 69 -5.33 6.40 10.06
CA GLY A 69 -6.49 6.19 10.90
C GLY A 69 -6.61 7.23 11.99
N TRP A 70 -7.53 6.97 12.90
CA TRP A 70 -7.83 7.84 14.04
C TRP A 70 -7.34 7.19 15.33
N THR A 71 -6.78 8.02 16.21
CA THR A 71 -6.49 7.66 17.60
C THR A 71 -7.26 8.60 18.51
N SER A 72 -7.87 8.05 19.54
CA SER A 72 -8.68 8.76 20.52
C SER A 72 -7.92 8.74 21.83
N THR A 73 -7.47 9.91 22.27
CA THR A 73 -6.88 10.03 23.60
C THR A 73 -7.96 10.55 24.53
N ALA A 74 -8.23 9.82 25.60
CA ALA A 74 -9.06 10.33 26.68
C ALA A 74 -8.30 11.50 27.33
N GLY A 75 -8.94 12.67 27.41
CA GLY A 75 -8.39 13.77 28.19
C GLY A 75 -8.47 13.41 29.67
N ASP A 76 -7.36 13.52 30.40
CA ASP A 76 -7.28 13.20 31.83
C ASP A 76 -8.26 14.02 32.70
N ASP A 77 -8.72 15.18 32.19
CA ASP A 77 -9.50 16.16 32.96
C ASP A 77 -11.01 16.18 32.65
N GLY A 78 -11.57 15.10 32.10
CA GLY A 78 -13.01 15.03 31.80
C GLY A 78 -13.48 15.93 30.64
N ALA A 79 -12.54 16.50 29.87
CA ALA A 79 -12.79 17.46 28.78
C ALA A 79 -13.23 16.83 27.44
N GLY A 80 -13.62 15.57 27.43
CA GLY A 80 -14.05 14.85 26.23
C GLY A 80 -12.92 14.13 25.49
N VAL A 81 -13.30 13.40 24.44
CA VAL A 81 -12.39 12.54 23.67
C VAL A 81 -11.71 13.36 22.57
N THR A 82 -10.38 13.45 22.59
CA THR A 82 -9.63 14.08 21.50
C THR A 82 -9.32 13.04 20.43
N ARG A 83 -9.83 13.25 19.22
CA ARG A 83 -9.53 12.40 18.05
C ARG A 83 -8.44 13.03 17.20
N THR A 84 -7.34 12.31 17.04
CA THR A 84 -6.19 12.73 16.22
C THR A 84 -6.12 11.86 14.97
N GLN A 85 -6.02 12.49 13.80
CA GLN A 85 -5.74 11.79 12.55
C GLN A 85 -4.25 11.48 12.47
N VAL A 86 -3.92 10.21 12.25
CA VAL A 86 -2.55 9.72 12.24
C VAL A 86 -2.29 9.05 10.89
N VAL A 87 -1.18 9.44 10.25
CA VAL A 87 -0.68 8.80 9.03
C VAL A 87 0.76 8.38 9.29
N ARG A 88 1.06 7.10 9.13
CA ARG A 88 2.41 6.54 9.34
C ARG A 88 2.83 5.66 8.17
N LEU A 89 4.12 5.70 7.88
CA LEU A 89 4.79 4.74 7.01
C LEU A 89 5.30 3.61 7.88
N VAL A 90 5.03 2.37 7.49
CA VAL A 90 5.43 1.16 8.22
C VAL A 90 6.03 0.17 7.25
N GLU A 91 7.08 -0.52 7.68
CA GLU A 91 7.80 -1.48 6.85
C GLU A 91 7.48 -2.90 7.30
N GLY A 92 7.07 -3.74 6.34
CA GLY A 92 6.75 -5.14 6.59
C GLY A 92 5.35 -5.39 7.17
N ALA A 93 4.92 -6.64 7.05
CA ALA A 93 3.59 -7.08 7.46
C ALA A 93 3.36 -7.00 8.98
N GLU A 94 4.39 -7.24 9.79
CA GLU A 94 4.31 -7.22 11.25
C GLU A 94 4.09 -5.80 11.78
N ALA A 95 4.89 -4.83 11.32
CA ALA A 95 4.71 -3.42 11.70
C ALA A 95 3.38 -2.85 11.19
N LEU A 96 2.91 -3.32 10.03
CA LEU A 96 1.59 -2.99 9.50
C LEU A 96 0.47 -3.49 10.42
N ALA A 97 0.54 -4.73 10.90
CA ALA A 97 -0.45 -5.29 11.82
C ALA A 97 -0.45 -4.54 13.15
N ALA A 98 0.73 -4.24 13.71
CA ALA A 98 0.88 -3.47 14.94
C ALA A 98 0.32 -2.04 14.80
N ALA A 99 0.61 -1.37 13.69
CA ALA A 99 0.11 -0.01 13.45
C ALA A 99 -1.40 0.03 13.25
N LYS A 100 -2.00 -0.99 12.61
CA LYS A 100 -3.46 -1.11 12.50
C LYS A 100 -4.13 -1.36 13.86
N ALA A 101 -3.52 -2.20 14.71
CA ALA A 101 -4.03 -2.49 16.04
C ALA A 101 -3.97 -1.27 16.99
N ALA A 102 -3.04 -0.34 16.75
CA ALA A 102 -2.88 0.89 17.53
C ALA A 102 -3.85 2.03 17.13
N LEU A 103 -4.71 1.82 16.12
CA LEU A 103 -5.67 2.80 15.64
C LEU A 103 -7.09 2.39 16.04
N ASP A 104 -7.90 3.33 16.51
CA ASP A 104 -9.31 3.07 16.85
C ASP A 104 -10.16 2.89 15.59
N GLY A 105 -9.73 3.48 14.48
CA GLY A 105 -10.38 3.37 13.18
C GLY A 105 -9.38 3.54 12.06
N VAL A 106 -9.11 2.47 11.33
CA VAL A 106 -8.25 2.48 10.13
C VAL A 106 -9.06 3.02 8.96
N THR A 107 -8.58 4.09 8.32
CA THR A 107 -9.21 4.73 7.17
C THR A 107 -8.47 4.47 5.85
N GLY A 108 -7.25 3.94 5.90
CA GLY A 108 -6.44 3.64 4.71
C GLY A 108 -5.19 2.85 5.02
#